data_AF-A0AA36A505-F1
#
_entry.id   AF-A0AA36A505-F1
#
_cell.length_a   1.000
_cell.length_b   1.000
_cell.length_c   1.000
_cell.angle_alpha   90.00
_cell.angle_beta   90.00
_cell.angle_gamma   90.00
#
_symmetry.space_group_name_H-M   'P 1'
#
loop_
_entity.id
_entity.type
_entity.pdbx_description
1 polymer ?
#
loop_
_entity_poly.entity_id
_entity_poly.type
_entity_poly.pdbx_seq_one_letter_code
_entity_poly.pdbx_strand_id
1 'polypeptide(L)'
;MFRVKQTVGSVLCCTCGIPMAPNAANMCATCLRSQEDITAGLQKQVTIIHCPECDRSLQPPRTWVKTQLESKELLTFCLKRLNNLNEVRLIHAEFIWTEPHSKRIKVKLKVQKEVQNGVVLEQAYVVHYFIQDQMCESCTRVKANPDQWVAVFQLRQHVAHRRTFLYLEQLILKHDAAHKAIRIKQMNRGIDFFFCKS
;
A
#
# COMPACT_ATOMS: atom_id res chain seq x y z
N MET A 1 29.42 33.39 -34.22
CA MET A 1 30.06 32.76 -33.04
C MET A 1 30.37 31.30 -33.36
N PHE A 2 31.63 30.94 -33.55
CA PHE A 2 32.05 29.55 -33.73
C PHE A 2 32.02 28.83 -32.38
N ARG A 3 31.13 27.85 -32.20
CA ARG A 3 31.18 26.92 -31.06
C ARG A 3 32.21 25.84 -31.38
N VAL A 4 33.37 25.91 -30.74
CA VAL A 4 34.34 24.81 -30.75
C VAL A 4 33.68 23.62 -30.07
N LYS A 5 33.54 22.49 -30.79
CA LYS A 5 33.08 21.24 -30.18
C LYS A 5 34.18 20.77 -29.22
N GLN A 6 33.94 20.89 -27.93
CA GLN A 6 34.82 20.30 -26.91
C GLN A 6 34.81 18.78 -27.07
N THR A 7 35.96 18.21 -27.41
CA THR A 7 36.17 16.77 -27.40
C THR A 7 36.34 16.33 -25.95
N VAL A 8 35.40 15.55 -25.42
CA VAL A 8 35.55 14.91 -24.12
C VAL A 8 36.69 13.91 -24.22
N GLY A 9 37.79 14.14 -23.49
CA GLY A 9 38.94 13.22 -23.47
C GLY A 9 38.52 11.85 -22.91
N SER A 10 39.18 10.77 -23.34
CA SER A 10 38.98 9.43 -22.80
C SER A 10 40.05 9.10 -21.75
N VAL A 11 39.64 8.54 -20.61
CA VAL A 11 40.53 8.03 -19.56
C VAL A 11 40.30 6.53 -19.41
N LEU A 12 41.31 5.78 -19.00
CA LEU A 12 41.18 4.35 -18.72
C LEU A 12 40.66 4.13 -17.30
N CYS A 13 39.75 3.17 -17.12
CA CYS A 13 39.33 2.73 -15.79
C CYS A 13 40.51 2.15 -14.99
N CYS A 14 40.71 2.58 -13.75
CA CYS A 14 41.83 2.13 -12.91
C CYS A 14 41.82 0.63 -12.57
N THR A 15 40.65 -0.03 -12.60
CA THR A 15 40.50 -1.47 -12.29
C THR A 15 40.57 -2.39 -13.51
N CYS A 16 39.86 -2.05 -14.59
CA CYS A 16 39.69 -2.95 -15.76
C CYS A 16 40.30 -2.42 -17.06
N GLY A 17 40.83 -1.19 -17.10
CA GLY A 17 41.48 -0.62 -18.28
C GLY A 17 40.55 -0.26 -19.44
N ILE A 18 39.22 -0.32 -19.28
CA ILE A 18 38.27 0.07 -20.34
C ILE A 18 38.30 1.61 -20.54
N PRO A 19 38.33 2.12 -21.79
CA PRO A 19 38.24 3.54 -22.07
C PRO A 19 36.85 4.08 -21.70
N MET A 20 36.83 5.17 -20.95
CA MET A 20 35.61 5.81 -20.44
C MET A 20 35.76 7.33 -20.41
N ALA A 21 34.63 8.04 -20.27
CA ALA A 21 34.68 9.46 -19.97
C ALA A 21 35.26 9.69 -18.56
N PRO A 22 36.08 10.73 -18.34
CA PRO A 22 36.63 11.05 -17.04
C PRO A 22 35.51 11.28 -16.02
N ASN A 23 35.62 10.63 -14.87
CA ASN A 23 34.75 10.83 -13.72
C ASN A 23 35.61 10.95 -12.46
N ALA A 24 35.03 11.47 -11.37
CA ALA A 24 35.75 11.72 -10.13
C ALA A 24 36.24 10.44 -9.41
N ALA A 25 35.71 9.27 -9.78
CA ALA A 25 36.11 7.97 -9.24
C ALA A 25 37.22 7.28 -10.07
N ASN A 26 37.55 7.78 -11.27
CA ASN A 26 38.42 7.12 -12.25
C ASN A 26 38.07 5.63 -12.52
N MET A 27 36.81 5.25 -12.29
CA MET A 27 36.29 3.89 -12.41
C MET A 27 35.12 3.82 -13.38
N CYS A 28 35.06 2.76 -14.19
CA CYS A 28 33.93 2.55 -15.07
C CYS A 28 32.67 2.16 -14.27
N ALA A 29 31.49 2.40 -14.83
CA ALA A 29 30.22 2.13 -14.15
C ALA A 29 30.04 0.66 -13.72
N THR A 30 30.68 -0.28 -14.42
CA THR A 30 30.62 -1.71 -14.06
C THR A 30 31.48 -2.01 -12.84
N CYS A 31 32.72 -1.53 -12.81
CA CYS A 31 33.61 -1.71 -11.65
C CYS A 31 33.06 -0.98 -10.42
N LEU A 32 32.52 0.23 -10.60
CA LEU A 32 31.91 1.00 -9.51
C LEU A 32 30.71 0.26 -8.90
N ARG A 33 29.80 -0.27 -9.73
CA ARG A 33 28.67 -1.10 -9.26
C ARG A 33 29.09 -2.41 -8.60
N SER A 34 30.25 -2.96 -8.97
CA SER A 34 30.74 -4.21 -8.37
C SER A 34 31.34 -4.02 -6.98
N GLN A 35 31.89 -2.84 -6.70
CA GLN A 35 32.51 -2.53 -5.41
C GLN A 35 31.53 -1.86 -4.43
N GLU A 36 30.60 -1.05 -4.94
CA GLU A 36 29.68 -0.25 -4.12
C GLU A 36 28.23 -0.65 -4.43
N ASP A 37 27.64 -1.49 -3.57
CA ASP A 37 26.21 -1.84 -3.65
C ASP A 37 25.37 -0.90 -2.78
N ILE A 38 24.66 0.02 -3.44
CA ILE A 38 23.76 0.98 -2.78
C ILE A 38 22.62 0.26 -2.03
N THR A 39 22.28 -0.96 -2.47
CA THR A 39 21.11 -1.69 -1.98
C THR A 39 21.42 -2.61 -0.79
N ALA A 40 22.68 -2.71 -0.36
CA ALA A 40 23.10 -3.61 0.69
C ALA A 40 22.42 -3.33 2.06
N GLY A 41 22.20 -2.05 2.39
CA GLY A 41 21.54 -1.63 3.63
C GLY A 41 20.00 -1.55 3.56
N LEU A 42 19.41 -1.82 2.40
CA LEU A 42 17.98 -1.67 2.16
C LEU A 42 17.22 -2.98 2.40
N GLN A 43 16.02 -2.86 2.97
CA GLN A 43 15.16 -4.02 3.20
C GLN A 43 14.62 -4.57 1.89
N LYS A 44 14.87 -5.86 1.63
CA LYS A 44 14.38 -6.59 0.44
C LYS A 44 13.08 -7.35 0.71
N GLN A 45 12.74 -7.58 1.97
CA GLN A 45 11.57 -8.35 2.38
C GLN A 45 10.84 -7.65 3.52
N VAL A 46 9.51 -7.54 3.40
CA VAL A 46 8.65 -6.91 4.41
C VAL A 46 7.34 -7.68 4.52
N THR A 47 6.84 -7.92 5.73
CA THR A 47 5.52 -8.52 5.94
C THR A 47 4.48 -7.42 6.11
N ILE A 48 3.38 -7.48 5.36
CA ILE A 48 2.18 -6.64 5.49
C ILE A 48 1.08 -7.48 6.12
N ILE A 49 0.44 -6.93 7.15
CA ILE A 49 -0.70 -7.56 7.79
C ILE A 49 -1.96 -6.98 7.16
N HIS A 50 -2.84 -7.84 6.65
CA HIS A 50 -4.04 -7.48 5.90
C HIS A 50 -5.30 -8.16 6.48
N CYS A 51 -6.41 -7.43 6.54
CA CYS A 51 -7.68 -7.96 7.01
C CYS A 51 -8.56 -8.38 5.83
N PRO A 52 -8.89 -9.68 5.70
CA PRO A 52 -9.64 -10.21 4.54
C PRO A 52 -11.11 -9.78 4.48
N GLU A 53 -11.66 -9.21 5.57
CA GLU A 53 -13.08 -8.82 5.63
C GLU A 53 -13.34 -7.36 5.26
N CYS A 54 -12.34 -6.48 5.38
CA CYS A 54 -12.54 -5.04 5.16
C CYS A 54 -11.48 -4.38 4.28
N ASP A 55 -10.59 -5.17 3.67
CA ASP A 55 -9.48 -4.74 2.83
C ASP A 55 -8.58 -3.67 3.46
N ARG A 56 -8.44 -3.74 4.80
CA ARG A 56 -7.58 -2.83 5.55
C ARG A 56 -6.25 -3.48 5.86
N SER A 57 -5.17 -2.74 5.68
CA SER A 57 -3.83 -3.14 6.09
C SER A 57 -3.45 -2.47 7.41
N LEU A 58 -2.80 -3.23 8.29
CA LEU A 58 -2.32 -2.72 9.57
C LEU A 58 -1.04 -1.91 9.36
N GLN A 59 -1.12 -0.64 9.74
CA GLN A 59 0.01 0.21 10.02
C GLN A 59 0.31 0.12 11.53
N PRO A 60 1.45 -0.47 11.93
CA PRO A 60 1.86 -0.48 13.33
C PRO A 60 1.92 0.96 13.87
N PRO A 61 1.47 1.23 15.11
CA PRO A 61 1.17 0.26 16.17
C PRO A 61 -0.26 -0.31 16.19
N ARG A 62 -1.30 0.41 15.75
CA ARG A 62 -2.71 -0.06 15.81
C ARG A 62 -3.63 0.51 14.71
N THR A 63 -3.11 1.29 13.77
CA THR A 63 -3.94 1.98 12.78
C THR A 63 -4.20 1.07 11.59
N TRP A 64 -5.46 1.00 11.14
CA TRP A 64 -5.86 0.21 9.99
C TRP A 64 -6.24 1.15 8.85
N VAL A 65 -5.55 1.04 7.73
CA VAL A 65 -5.76 1.90 6.55
C VAL A 65 -6.37 1.05 5.45
N LYS A 66 -7.44 1.53 4.83
CA LYS A 66 -8.02 0.86 3.66
C LYS A 66 -7.02 0.97 2.51
N THR A 67 -6.65 -0.16 1.93
CA THR A 67 -5.67 -0.18 0.83
C THR A 67 -6.20 -1.12 -0.23
N GLN A 68 -6.60 -0.56 -1.36
CA GLN A 68 -6.95 -1.37 -2.53
C GLN A 68 -5.68 -1.94 -3.17
N LEU A 69 -5.77 -3.16 -3.71
CA LEU A 69 -4.70 -3.77 -4.49
C LEU A 69 -4.34 -2.87 -5.68
N GLU A 70 -3.04 -2.78 -6.00
CA GLU A 70 -2.49 -2.00 -7.12
C GLU A 70 -2.84 -0.49 -7.11
N SER A 71 -3.20 0.06 -5.96
CA SER A 71 -3.50 1.49 -5.80
C SER A 71 -2.27 2.34 -5.50
N LYS A 72 -2.34 3.65 -5.80
CA LYS A 72 -1.33 4.64 -5.37
C LYS A 72 -1.20 4.73 -3.84
N GLU A 73 -2.30 4.50 -3.13
CA GLU A 73 -2.35 4.48 -1.67
C GLU A 73 -1.54 3.31 -1.11
N LEU A 74 -1.67 2.12 -1.71
CA LEU A 74 -0.88 0.95 -1.36
C LEU A 74 0.62 1.18 -1.59
N LEU A 75 0.99 1.82 -2.70
CA LEU A 75 2.40 2.14 -2.99
C LEU A 75 2.97 3.07 -1.91
N THR A 76 2.23 4.11 -1.56
CA THR A 76 2.61 5.04 -0.48
C THR A 76 2.75 4.33 0.86
N PHE A 77 1.84 3.40 1.17
CA PHE A 77 1.89 2.57 2.36
C PHE A 77 3.14 1.66 2.38
N CYS A 78 3.42 0.99 1.26
CA CYS A 78 4.59 0.14 1.08
C CYS A 78 5.91 0.90 1.27
N LEU A 79 6.02 2.11 0.72
CA LEU A 79 7.20 2.97 0.87
C LEU A 79 7.38 3.41 2.33
N LYS A 80 6.31 3.83 3.01
CA LYS A 80 6.38 4.23 4.44
C LYS A 80 6.80 3.10 5.37
N ARG A 81 6.59 1.85 4.95
CA ARG A 81 6.91 0.66 5.75
C ARG A 81 8.37 0.21 5.62
N LEU A 82 9.11 0.72 4.63
CA LEU A 82 10.51 0.40 4.45
C LEU A 82 11.36 1.24 5.41
N ASN A 83 12.25 0.56 6.12
CA ASN A 83 13.27 1.24 6.92
C ASN A 83 14.43 1.69 6.02
N ASN A 84 15.18 2.69 6.48
CA ASN A 84 16.43 3.17 5.85
C ASN A 84 16.28 3.79 4.45
N LEU A 85 15.06 4.14 4.03
CA LEU A 85 14.85 4.90 2.78
C LEU A 85 15.37 6.34 2.86
N ASN A 86 15.64 6.89 4.04
CA ASN A 86 16.15 8.26 4.20
C ASN A 86 17.60 8.42 3.71
N GLU A 87 18.36 7.34 3.62
CA GLU A 87 19.76 7.36 3.18
C GLU A 87 19.92 7.43 1.66
N VAL A 88 18.83 7.16 0.92
CA VAL A 88 18.85 7.04 -0.54
C VAL A 88 17.73 7.87 -1.15
N ARG A 89 18.00 8.51 -2.29
CA ARG A 89 16.98 9.26 -3.00
C ARG A 89 16.15 8.31 -3.86
N LEU A 90 14.84 8.25 -3.62
CA LEU A 90 13.91 7.49 -4.45
C LEU A 90 13.64 8.25 -5.76
N ILE A 91 13.90 7.61 -6.91
CA ILE A 91 13.58 8.17 -8.24
C ILE A 91 12.21 7.69 -8.70
N HIS A 92 11.98 6.37 -8.60
CA HIS A 92 10.80 5.74 -9.18
C HIS A 92 10.40 4.50 -8.38
N ALA A 93 9.10 4.23 -8.36
CA ALA A 93 8.52 3.03 -7.76
C ALA A 93 7.44 2.47 -8.69
N GLU A 94 7.50 1.18 -8.99
CA GLU A 94 6.54 0.50 -9.85
C GLU A 94 6.15 -0.86 -9.25
N PHE A 95 4.88 -1.24 -9.41
CA PHE A 95 4.45 -2.59 -9.10
C PHE A 95 4.90 -3.54 -10.20
N ILE A 96 5.40 -4.70 -9.80
CA ILE A 96 5.60 -5.83 -10.70
C ILE A 96 4.38 -6.74 -10.49
N TRP A 97 3.70 -7.06 -11.59
CA TRP A 97 2.57 -7.99 -11.55
C TRP A 97 2.99 -9.32 -10.92
N THR A 98 2.15 -9.80 -10.01
CA THR A 98 2.32 -11.06 -9.29
C THR A 98 1.00 -11.81 -9.32
N GLU A 99 1.08 -13.13 -9.40
CA GLU A 99 -0.10 -14.00 -9.39
C GLU A 99 -1.01 -13.70 -8.19
N PRO A 100 -2.34 -13.53 -8.37
CA PRO A 100 -3.27 -13.13 -7.30
C PRO A 100 -3.24 -14.04 -6.05
N HIS A 101 -3.00 -15.33 -6.24
CA HIS A 101 -2.99 -16.32 -5.16
C HIS A 101 -1.67 -16.38 -4.39
N SER A 102 -0.63 -15.69 -4.87
CA SER A 102 0.72 -15.80 -4.30
C SER A 102 0.86 -15.14 -2.93
N LYS A 103 -0.14 -14.34 -2.49
CA LYS A 103 -0.10 -13.51 -1.27
C LYS A 103 1.21 -12.71 -1.16
N ARG A 104 1.72 -12.27 -2.31
CA ARG A 104 2.97 -11.55 -2.43
C ARG A 104 2.76 -10.35 -3.34
N ILE A 105 3.34 -9.22 -2.97
CA ILE A 105 3.40 -8.03 -3.82
C ILE A 105 4.88 -7.76 -4.08
N LYS A 106 5.24 -7.55 -5.35
CA LYS A 106 6.59 -7.15 -5.73
C LYS A 106 6.57 -5.68 -6.13
N VAL A 107 7.45 -4.88 -5.54
CA VAL A 107 7.62 -3.47 -5.89
C VAL A 107 9.06 -3.27 -6.34
N LYS A 108 9.25 -2.74 -7.55
CA LYS A 108 10.56 -2.37 -8.06
C LYS A 108 10.81 -0.90 -7.78
N LEU A 109 11.88 -0.65 -7.05
CA LEU A 109 12.31 0.67 -6.62
C LEU A 109 13.59 1.04 -7.37
N LYS A 110 13.62 2.24 -7.94
CA LYS A 110 14.83 2.87 -8.48
C LYS A 110 15.33 3.88 -7.46
N VAL A 111 16.52 3.64 -6.93
CA VAL A 111 17.16 4.50 -5.92
C VAL A 111 18.45 5.08 -6.46
N GLN A 112 18.79 6.24 -5.93
CA GLN A 112 19.97 7.01 -6.26
C GLN A 112 20.73 7.34 -4.98
N LYS A 113 22.04 7.09 -5.00
CA LYS A 113 22.93 7.46 -3.90
C LYS A 113 24.21 8.05 -4.47
N GLU A 114 24.73 9.05 -3.77
CA GLU A 114 26.04 9.60 -4.06
C GLU A 114 27.11 8.67 -3.48
N VAL A 115 28.03 8.25 -4.33
CA VAL A 115 29.16 7.37 -4.01
C VAL A 115 30.44 8.22 -3.99
N GLN A 116 31.58 7.59 -3.71
CA GLN A 116 32.90 8.23 -3.61
C GLN A 116 33.12 9.32 -4.67
N ASN A 117 33.59 10.48 -4.18
CA ASN A 117 33.94 11.65 -4.97
C ASN A 117 32.80 12.27 -5.78
N GLY A 118 31.56 12.17 -5.31
CA GLY A 118 30.40 12.86 -5.90
C GLY A 118 29.82 12.19 -7.15
N VAL A 119 30.20 10.94 -7.40
CA VAL A 119 29.60 10.15 -8.48
C VAL A 119 28.24 9.64 -8.03
N VAL A 120 27.19 10.07 -8.72
CA VAL A 120 25.82 9.62 -8.44
C VAL A 120 25.54 8.31 -9.18
N LEU A 121 25.18 7.28 -8.44
CA LEU A 121 24.88 5.96 -9.00
C LEU A 121 23.40 5.62 -8.78
N GLU A 122 22.77 5.12 -9.85
CA GLU A 122 21.38 4.70 -9.87
C GLU A 122 21.29 3.17 -9.95
N GLN A 123 20.47 2.59 -9.07
CA GLN A 123 20.30 1.15 -8.99
C GLN A 123 18.82 0.81 -8.78
N ALA A 124 18.35 -0.20 -9.51
CA ALA A 124 17.01 -0.75 -9.35
C ALA A 124 17.08 -2.02 -8.52
N TYR A 125 16.18 -2.16 -7.54
CA TYR A 125 16.01 -3.40 -6.79
C TYR A 125 14.54 -3.70 -6.55
N VAL A 126 14.26 -4.97 -6.25
CA VAL A 126 12.90 -5.46 -6.03
C VAL A 126 12.72 -5.76 -4.55
N VAL A 127 11.65 -5.21 -3.98
CA VAL A 127 11.18 -5.48 -2.63
C VAL A 127 10.04 -6.49 -2.72
N HIS A 128 10.14 -7.54 -1.90
CA HIS A 128 9.11 -8.56 -1.74
C HIS A 128 8.29 -8.26 -0.50
N TYR A 129 7.01 -7.98 -0.69
CA TYR A 129 6.05 -7.84 0.40
C TYR A 129 5.26 -9.15 0.55
N PHE A 130 5.27 -9.72 1.74
CA PHE A 130 4.48 -10.90 2.09
C PHE A 130 3.18 -10.47 2.77
N ILE A 131 2.05 -10.92 2.26
CA ILE A 131 0.74 -10.63 2.85
C ILE A 131 0.43 -11.71 3.89
N GLN A 132 0.27 -11.29 5.14
CA GLN A 132 -0.19 -12.10 6.24
C GLN A 132 -1.62 -11.70 6.60
N ASP A 133 -2.54 -12.66 6.55
CA ASP A 133 -3.94 -12.38 6.88
C ASP A 133 -4.12 -12.35 8.39
N GLN A 134 -4.64 -11.24 8.89
CA GLN A 134 -5.04 -11.09 10.28
C GLN A 134 -6.28 -10.21 10.35
N MET A 135 -7.29 -10.68 11.08
CA MET A 135 -8.50 -9.90 11.30
C MET A 135 -8.22 -8.68 12.18
N CYS A 136 -8.72 -7.53 11.76
CA CYS A 136 -8.67 -6.31 12.58
C CYS A 136 -9.62 -6.43 13.78
N GLU A 137 -9.34 -5.69 14.85
CA GLU A 137 -10.13 -5.76 16.10
C GLU A 137 -11.63 -5.52 15.86
N SER A 138 -12.00 -4.62 14.93
CA SER A 138 -13.40 -4.37 14.60
C SER A 138 -14.07 -5.58 13.95
N CYS A 139 -13.41 -6.23 12.98
CA CYS A 139 -13.95 -7.42 12.31
C CYS A 139 -13.96 -8.63 13.24
N THR A 140 -12.94 -8.78 14.10
CA THR A 140 -12.90 -9.83 15.12
C THR A 140 -14.04 -9.68 16.12
N ARG A 141 -14.34 -8.46 16.57
CA ARG A 141 -15.48 -8.20 17.46
C ARG A 141 -16.82 -8.57 16.82
N VAL A 142 -17.02 -8.20 15.56
CA VAL A 142 -18.24 -8.56 14.81
C VAL A 142 -18.39 -10.08 14.66
N LYS A 143 -17.29 -10.81 14.40
CA LYS A 143 -17.35 -12.29 14.33
C LYS A 143 -17.53 -12.96 15.69
N ALA A 144 -16.91 -12.43 16.74
CA ALA A 144 -16.97 -13.01 18.07
C ALA A 144 -18.36 -12.83 18.71
N ASN A 145 -18.93 -11.62 18.58
CA ASN A 145 -20.26 -11.30 19.10
C ASN A 145 -21.10 -10.64 17.99
N PRO A 146 -21.72 -11.41 17.09
CA PRO A 146 -22.58 -10.85 16.04
C PRO A 146 -23.79 -10.09 16.61
N ASP A 147 -24.20 -10.42 17.84
CA ASP A 147 -25.30 -9.78 18.55
C ASP A 147 -24.89 -8.54 19.36
N GLN A 148 -23.65 -8.07 19.28
CA GLN A 148 -23.26 -6.85 19.99
C GLN A 148 -23.52 -5.60 19.12
N TRP A 149 -24.58 -4.86 19.43
CA TRP A 149 -24.88 -3.57 18.81
C TRP A 149 -24.54 -2.40 19.73
N VAL A 150 -24.19 -1.25 19.14
CA VAL A 150 -23.91 -0.01 19.90
C VAL A 150 -25.13 0.92 19.88
N ALA A 151 -25.89 0.91 18.79
CA ALA A 151 -27.09 1.72 18.64
C ALA A 151 -28.22 0.89 18.01
N VAL A 152 -29.45 1.22 18.38
CA VAL A 152 -30.66 0.63 17.79
C VAL A 152 -31.60 1.75 17.35
N PHE A 153 -32.13 1.64 16.14
CA PHE A 153 -33.15 2.54 15.61
C PHE A 153 -34.47 1.79 15.51
N GLN A 154 -35.48 2.23 16.25
CA GLN A 154 -36.77 1.57 16.32
C GLN A 154 -37.81 2.36 15.52
N LEU A 155 -38.21 1.81 14.38
CA LEU A 155 -39.23 2.40 13.51
C LEU A 155 -40.58 1.79 13.89
N ARG A 156 -41.56 2.63 14.26
CA ARG A 156 -42.89 2.19 14.70
C ARG A 156 -43.98 2.94 13.95
N GLN A 157 -45.00 2.22 13.53
CA GLN A 157 -46.21 2.81 12.94
C GLN A 157 -47.44 2.33 13.73
N HIS A 158 -48.10 3.26 14.41
CA HIS A 158 -49.28 2.96 15.23
C HIS A 158 -50.59 3.05 14.42
N VAL A 159 -50.65 2.29 13.31
CA VAL A 159 -51.81 2.27 12.39
C VAL A 159 -52.08 0.82 11.95
N ALA A 160 -53.34 0.49 11.66
CA ALA A 160 -53.73 -0.86 11.20
C ALA A 160 -53.15 -1.23 9.83
N HIS A 161 -53.05 -0.27 8.90
CA HIS A 161 -52.46 -0.50 7.58
C HIS A 161 -50.92 -0.34 7.60
N ARG A 162 -50.22 -1.08 6.74
CA ARG A 162 -48.75 -1.02 6.59
C ARG A 162 -48.27 -0.32 5.32
N ARG A 163 -49.13 0.44 4.62
CA ARG A 163 -48.83 0.99 3.28
C ARG A 163 -47.58 1.87 3.23
N THR A 164 -47.47 2.82 4.16
CA THR A 164 -46.31 3.72 4.26
C THR A 164 -45.04 2.99 4.69
N PHE A 165 -45.19 1.92 5.50
CA PHE A 165 -44.07 1.12 5.97
C PHE A 165 -43.44 0.28 4.85
N LEU A 166 -44.28 -0.38 4.04
CA LEU A 166 -43.85 -1.12 2.85
C LEU A 166 -43.20 -0.20 1.81
N TYR A 167 -43.73 1.02 1.66
CA TYR A 167 -43.12 2.02 0.78
C TYR A 167 -41.72 2.45 1.27
N LEU A 168 -41.56 2.64 2.58
CA LEU A 168 -40.26 2.97 3.18
C LEU A 168 -39.25 1.82 3.03
N GLU A 169 -39.67 0.57 3.19
CA GLU A 169 -38.83 -0.60 2.95
C GLU A 169 -38.35 -0.67 1.49
N GLN A 170 -39.24 -0.42 0.52
CA GLN A 170 -38.85 -0.33 -0.89
C GLN A 170 -37.86 0.80 -1.15
N LEU A 171 -38.02 1.96 -0.50
CA LEU A 171 -37.06 3.06 -0.62
C LEU A 171 -35.68 2.70 -0.03
N ILE A 172 -35.65 2.02 1.13
CA ILE A 172 -34.40 1.57 1.74
C ILE A 172 -33.66 0.61 0.81
N LEU A 173 -34.38 -0.34 0.20
CA LEU A 173 -33.80 -1.27 -0.78
C LEU A 173 -33.33 -0.55 -2.05
N LYS A 174 -34.11 0.40 -2.56
CA LYS A 174 -33.78 1.18 -3.76
C LYS A 174 -32.50 2.01 -3.59
N HIS A 175 -32.27 2.55 -2.38
CA HIS A 175 -31.13 3.41 -2.08
C HIS A 175 -29.97 2.67 -1.38
N ASP A 176 -30.08 1.35 -1.18
CA ASP A 176 -29.12 0.54 -0.40
C ASP A 176 -28.77 1.15 0.98
N ALA A 177 -29.76 1.78 1.61
CA ALA A 177 -29.55 2.57 2.83
C ALA A 177 -29.29 1.68 4.08
N ALA A 178 -29.57 0.39 3.99
CA ALA A 178 -29.40 -0.58 5.08
C ALA A 178 -28.06 -1.34 5.05
N HIS A 179 -27.14 -1.06 4.12
CA HIS A 179 -25.84 -1.76 4.01
C HIS A 179 -25.04 -1.77 5.33
N LYS A 180 -25.18 -0.74 6.17
CA LYS A 180 -24.46 -0.63 7.46
C LYS A 180 -25.18 -1.26 8.65
N ALA A 181 -26.40 -1.75 8.47
CA ALA A 181 -27.14 -2.40 9.54
C ALA A 181 -26.58 -3.80 9.79
N ILE A 182 -26.30 -4.13 11.05
CA ILE A 182 -25.83 -5.48 11.44
C ILE A 182 -26.98 -6.46 11.35
N ARG A 183 -28.14 -6.04 11.84
CA ARG A 183 -29.33 -6.87 11.99
C ARG A 183 -30.57 -6.01 11.79
N ILE A 184 -31.58 -6.61 11.17
CA ILE A 184 -32.90 -6.03 11.00
C ILE A 184 -33.88 -7.02 11.63
N LYS A 185 -34.62 -6.61 12.65
CA LYS A 185 -35.61 -7.45 13.32
C LYS A 185 -36.99 -6.87 13.14
N GLN A 186 -37.91 -7.66 12.58
CA GLN A 186 -39.32 -7.29 12.55
C GLN A 186 -39.92 -7.45 13.95
N MET A 187 -40.64 -6.43 14.40
CA MET A 187 -41.31 -6.38 15.69
C MET A 187 -42.78 -6.07 15.50
N ASN A 188 -43.60 -6.28 16.53
CA ASN A 188 -45.01 -5.90 16.46
C ASN A 188 -45.13 -4.39 16.20
N ARG A 189 -45.81 -4.02 15.11
CA ARG A 189 -46.03 -2.64 14.65
C ARG A 189 -44.75 -1.88 14.22
N GLY A 190 -43.68 -2.59 13.84
CA GLY A 190 -42.47 -1.93 13.35
C GLY A 190 -41.27 -2.81 13.02
N ILE A 191 -40.11 -2.16 12.84
CA ILE A 191 -38.80 -2.81 12.58
C ILE A 191 -37.75 -2.15 13.47
N ASP A 192 -36.81 -2.96 13.96
CA ASP A 192 -35.61 -2.51 14.66
C ASP A 192 -34.38 -2.72 13.78
N PHE A 193 -33.63 -1.63 13.56
CA PHE A 193 -32.34 -1.63 12.88
C PHE A 193 -31.23 -1.54 13.92
N PHE A 194 -30.31 -2.49 13.90
CA PHE A 194 -29.17 -2.54 14.81
C PHE A 194 -27.91 -2.07 14.09
N PHE A 195 -27.17 -1.15 14.70
CA PHE A 195 -25.96 -0.56 14.14
C PHE A 195 -24.75 -0.74 15.05
N CYS A 196 -23.58 -0.95 14.45
CA CYS A 196 -22.30 -0.94 15.15
C CYS A 196 -21.65 0.44 15.04
N LYS A 197 -20.74 0.77 15.96
CA LYS A 197 -19.96 2.01 15.87
C LYS A 197 -19.08 1.96 14.61
N SER A 198 -19.20 2.99 13.77
CA SER A 198 -18.38 3.19 12.57
C SER A 198 -16.94 3.55 12.92
#